data_AF-A0AB39QKM8-F1
#
_entry.id   AF-A0AB39QKM8-F1
#
_cell.length_a   1.000
_cell.length_b   1.000
_cell.length_c   1.000
_cell.angle_alpha   90.00
_cell.angle_beta   90.00
_cell.angle_gamma   90.00
#
_symmetry.space_group_name_H-M   'P 1'
#
loop_
_entity.id
_entity.type
_entity.pdbx_description
1 polymer ?
#
loop_
_entity_poly.entity_id
_entity_poly.type
_entity_poly.pdbx_seq_one_letter_code
_entity_poly.pdbx_strand_id
1 'polypeptide(L)'
;MDLDDFATRFRSDIRAQLDWACLAKVHTRVRVEVLTRDAAKRRLADLFTVWYADPAGANSSWDAPDSRPLSVAAAARTLPSWPEERRNTVTALTQAFAVDTEPLRLMLPAYRVDERRCVLLDGNHRAVAAHRADADVHLSLCSLSGPACESILPDLRHYAAPLS
;
A
#
# COMPACT_ATOMS: atom_id res chain seq x y z
N MET A 1 -10.69 9.55 13.94
CA MET A 1 -10.23 9.89 12.60
C MET A 1 -11.41 9.74 11.68
N ASP A 2 -11.88 10.86 11.14
CA ASP A 2 -12.84 10.90 10.05
C ASP A 2 -12.13 11.11 8.69
N LEU A 3 -12.90 11.34 7.62
CA LEU A 3 -12.36 11.55 6.27
C LEU A 3 -11.56 12.86 6.15
N ASP A 4 -11.95 13.91 6.88
CA ASP A 4 -11.28 15.21 6.83
C ASP A 4 -9.94 15.14 7.59
N ASP A 5 -9.89 14.46 8.74
CA ASP A 5 -8.65 14.13 9.45
C ASP A 5 -7.70 13.34 8.56
N PHE A 6 -8.22 12.31 7.86
CA PHE A 6 -7.44 11.47 6.96
C PHE A 6 -6.88 12.30 5.79
N ALA A 7 -7.73 13.12 5.16
CA ALA A 7 -7.34 13.98 4.06
C ALA A 7 -6.28 14.99 4.49
N THR A 8 -6.47 15.65 5.63
CA THR A 8 -5.51 16.61 6.20
C THR A 8 -4.14 15.97 6.38
N ARG A 9 -4.11 14.70 6.77
CA ARG A 9 -2.87 14.00 7.08
C ARG A 9 -2.14 13.43 5.85
N PHE A 10 -2.88 12.94 4.85
CA PHE A 10 -2.29 12.13 3.78
C PHE A 10 -2.48 12.70 2.37
N ARG A 11 -3.35 13.69 2.16
CA ARG A 11 -3.71 14.15 0.81
C ARG A 11 -2.52 14.66 0.00
N SER A 12 -1.55 15.32 0.63
CA SER A 12 -0.35 15.81 -0.05
C SER A 12 0.57 14.69 -0.55
N ASP A 13 0.51 13.52 0.09
CA ASP A 13 1.47 12.43 -0.12
C ASP A 13 0.87 11.35 -1.01
N ILE A 14 -0.46 11.19 -1.01
CA ILE A 14 -1.16 10.24 -1.87
C ILE A 14 -1.03 10.69 -3.33
N ARG A 15 -0.18 9.98 -4.07
CA ARG A 15 -0.02 10.13 -5.52
C ARG A 15 -0.95 9.23 -6.33
N ALA A 16 -1.63 8.29 -5.67
CA ALA A 16 -2.67 7.48 -6.29
C ALA A 16 -3.83 8.39 -6.73
N GLN A 17 -4.47 8.09 -7.85
CA GLN A 17 -5.57 8.88 -8.44
C GLN A 17 -6.88 8.71 -7.65
N LEU A 18 -6.84 9.06 -6.37
CA LEU A 18 -7.96 8.93 -5.45
C LEU A 18 -8.95 10.08 -5.65
N ASP A 19 -10.21 9.77 -5.99
CA ASP A 19 -11.26 10.77 -6.12
C ASP A 19 -11.85 11.13 -4.74
N TRP A 20 -11.30 12.19 -4.15
CA TRP A 20 -11.75 12.75 -2.87
C TRP A 20 -13.21 13.23 -2.89
N ALA A 21 -13.69 13.75 -4.02
CA ALA A 21 -15.06 14.22 -4.13
C ALA A 21 -16.04 13.03 -4.17
N CYS A 22 -15.65 11.93 -4.80
CA CYS A 22 -16.42 10.69 -4.75
C CYS A 22 -16.45 10.11 -3.33
N LEU A 23 -15.32 10.05 -2.62
CA LEU A 23 -15.24 9.58 -1.23
C LEU A 23 -16.19 10.33 -0.29
N ALA A 24 -16.26 11.66 -0.43
CA ALA A 24 -17.16 12.49 0.37
C ALA A 24 -18.66 12.15 0.14
N LYS A 25 -19.01 11.65 -1.05
CA LYS A 25 -20.40 11.30 -1.40
C LYS A 25 -20.80 9.89 -0.95
N VAL A 26 -19.85 8.96 -0.81
CA VAL A 26 -20.15 7.52 -0.62
C VAL A 26 -20.09 7.04 0.84
N HIS A 27 -20.27 7.92 1.82
CA HIS A 27 -20.20 7.58 3.26
C HIS A 27 -18.95 6.75 3.62
N THR A 28 -17.79 7.12 3.06
CA THR A 28 -16.52 6.46 3.35
C THR A 28 -16.24 6.46 4.85
N ARG A 29 -15.89 5.29 5.40
CA ARG A 29 -15.47 5.15 6.78
C ARG A 29 -13.96 5.04 6.86
N VAL A 30 -13.38 5.67 7.87
CA VAL A 30 -11.95 5.53 8.18
C VAL A 30 -11.78 4.55 9.34
N ARG A 31 -10.85 3.62 9.20
CA ARG A 31 -10.44 2.68 10.25
C ARG A 31 -8.97 2.81 10.52
N VAL A 32 -8.60 2.88 11.79
CA VAL A 32 -7.20 2.90 12.24
C VAL A 32 -6.89 1.56 12.91
N GLU A 33 -5.89 0.86 12.39
CA GLU A 33 -5.38 -0.38 12.94
C GLU A 33 -3.95 -0.14 13.43
N VAL A 34 -3.68 -0.43 14.70
CA VAL A 34 -2.34 -0.29 15.30
C VAL A 34 -1.83 -1.67 15.67
N LEU A 35 -0.69 -2.04 15.11
CA LEU A 35 -0.04 -3.33 15.30
C LEU A 35 1.43 -3.13 15.65
N THR A 36 1.99 -4.09 16.36
CA THR A 36 3.40 -4.11 16.75
C THR A 36 4.00 -5.49 16.52
N ARG A 37 5.34 -5.57 16.45
CA ARG A 37 6.10 -6.82 16.39
C ARG A 37 5.62 -7.73 15.26
N ASP A 38 5.51 -9.04 15.50
CA ASP A 38 5.16 -10.03 14.47
C ASP A 38 3.79 -9.78 13.81
N ALA A 39 2.82 -9.23 14.53
CA ALA A 39 1.53 -8.88 13.95
C ALA A 39 1.68 -7.75 12.92
N ALA A 40 2.50 -6.73 13.23
CA ALA A 40 2.84 -5.68 12.27
C ALA A 40 3.63 -6.21 11.08
N LYS A 41 4.64 -7.07 11.32
CA LYS A 41 5.45 -7.67 10.25
C LYS A 41 4.59 -8.48 9.26
N ARG A 42 3.74 -9.38 9.78
CA ARG A 42 2.82 -10.17 8.95
C ARG A 42 1.84 -9.27 8.19
N ARG A 43 1.22 -8.33 8.91
CA ARG A 43 0.26 -7.41 8.27
C ARG A 43 0.91 -6.60 7.16
N LEU A 44 2.11 -6.06 7.40
CA LEU A 44 2.87 -5.26 6.44
C LEU A 44 3.15 -6.06 5.16
N ALA A 45 3.58 -7.32 5.30
CA ALA A 45 3.86 -8.23 4.18
C ALA A 45 2.63 -8.48 3.28
N ASP A 46 1.43 -8.47 3.86
CA ASP A 46 0.17 -8.74 3.20
C ASP A 46 -0.50 -7.50 2.57
N LEU A 47 0.00 -6.29 2.85
CA LEU A 47 -0.52 -5.08 2.22
C LEU A 47 -0.23 -5.10 0.73
N PHE A 48 -1.22 -4.75 -0.09
CA PHE A 48 -1.02 -4.55 -1.51
C PHE A 48 -0.42 -3.18 -1.78
N THR A 49 0.44 -3.13 -2.79
CA THR A 49 1.03 -1.90 -3.32
C THR A 49 0.26 -1.46 -4.57
N VAL A 50 0.52 -0.24 -5.04
CA VAL A 50 0.10 0.22 -6.39
C VAL A 50 1.09 -0.22 -7.48
N TRP A 51 1.87 -1.26 -7.20
CA TRP A 51 2.88 -1.78 -8.09
C TRP A 51 2.39 -3.10 -8.70
N TYR A 52 2.58 -3.22 -10.02
CA TYR A 52 2.04 -4.30 -10.81
C TYR A 52 3.14 -5.09 -11.49
N ALA A 53 2.89 -6.38 -11.67
CA ALA A 53 3.70 -7.21 -12.54
C ALA A 53 2.85 -7.89 -13.62
N ASP A 54 3.45 -8.08 -14.78
CA ASP A 54 2.89 -8.90 -15.85
C ASP A 54 3.01 -10.41 -15.53
N PRO A 55 2.47 -11.31 -16.37
CA PRO A 55 2.61 -12.75 -16.16
C PRO A 55 4.05 -13.28 -16.14
N ALA A 56 5.00 -12.55 -16.73
CA ALA A 56 6.43 -12.88 -16.68
C ALA A 56 7.12 -12.38 -15.40
N GLY A 57 6.42 -11.62 -14.54
CA GLY A 57 6.95 -11.04 -13.30
C GLY A 57 7.73 -9.74 -13.51
N ALA A 58 7.65 -9.13 -14.70
CA ALA A 58 8.28 -7.86 -15.00
C ALA A 58 7.39 -6.69 -14.56
N ASN A 59 8.00 -5.51 -14.35
CA ASN A 59 7.27 -4.31 -13.97
C ASN A 59 6.18 -3.98 -15.01
N SER A 60 4.96 -3.77 -14.52
CA SER A 60 3.81 -3.40 -15.34
C SER A 60 3.04 -2.23 -14.71
N SER A 61 1.89 -1.90 -15.29
CA SER A 61 0.96 -0.87 -14.85
C SER A 61 -0.41 -1.46 -14.48
N TRP A 62 -1.22 -0.67 -13.79
CA TRP A 62 -2.56 -1.08 -13.35
C TRP A 62 -3.55 -1.27 -14.52
N ASP A 63 -3.29 -0.66 -15.67
CA ASP A 63 -4.15 -0.67 -16.85
C ASP A 63 -3.72 -1.70 -17.91
N ALA A 64 -2.53 -2.28 -17.77
CA ALA A 64 -2.03 -3.29 -18.69
C ALA A 64 -2.78 -4.62 -18.55
N PRO A 65 -3.09 -5.31 -19.67
CA PRO A 65 -3.73 -6.63 -19.64
C PRO A 65 -2.97 -7.62 -18.78
N ASP A 66 -3.70 -8.50 -18.09
CA ASP A 66 -3.19 -9.57 -17.23
C ASP A 66 -2.25 -9.15 -16.10
N SER A 67 -2.08 -7.85 -15.89
CA SER A 67 -1.22 -7.31 -14.84
C SER A 67 -1.87 -7.48 -13.49
N ARG A 68 -1.08 -7.90 -12.50
CA ARG A 68 -1.56 -8.21 -11.15
C ARG A 68 -0.91 -7.31 -10.13
N PRO A 69 -1.69 -6.81 -9.15
CA PRO A 69 -1.12 -6.02 -8.06
C PRO A 69 -0.25 -6.90 -7.17
N LEU A 70 0.80 -6.31 -6.63
CA LEU A 70 1.74 -7.02 -5.76
C LEU A 70 1.52 -6.67 -4.30
N SER A 71 1.59 -7.68 -3.44
CA SER A 71 1.79 -7.44 -2.01
C SER A 71 3.19 -6.88 -1.75
N VAL A 72 3.39 -6.25 -0.59
CA VAL A 72 4.70 -5.78 -0.13
C VAL A 72 5.73 -6.92 -0.17
N ALA A 73 5.37 -8.12 0.29
CA ALA A 73 6.27 -9.27 0.22
C ALA A 73 6.57 -9.72 -1.22
N ALA A 74 5.59 -9.67 -2.12
CA ALA A 74 5.81 -10.02 -3.52
C ALA A 74 6.69 -9.00 -4.24
N ALA A 75 6.43 -7.71 -4.03
CA ALA A 75 7.25 -6.60 -4.54
C ALA A 75 8.70 -6.68 -4.05
N ALA A 76 8.91 -7.05 -2.78
CA ALA A 76 10.25 -7.26 -2.22
C ALA A 76 11.02 -8.37 -2.95
N ARG A 77 10.36 -9.49 -3.29
CA ARG A 77 10.98 -10.61 -4.01
C ARG A 77 11.31 -10.26 -5.45
N THR A 78 10.43 -9.51 -6.12
CA THR A 78 10.64 -9.18 -7.53
C THR A 78 11.53 -7.96 -7.72
N LEU A 79 11.86 -7.18 -6.68
CA LEU A 79 12.61 -5.91 -6.78
C LEU A 79 13.81 -5.88 -7.76
N PRO A 80 14.64 -6.94 -7.91
CA PRO A 80 15.71 -6.95 -8.91
C PRO A 80 15.25 -6.72 -10.36
N SER A 81 13.99 -7.03 -10.72
CA SER A 81 13.41 -6.79 -12.05
C SER A 81 12.81 -5.39 -12.23
N TRP A 82 12.86 -4.54 -11.21
CA TRP A 82 12.18 -3.24 -11.21
C TRP A 82 13.09 -2.15 -11.79
N PRO A 83 12.51 -1.05 -12.29
CA PRO A 83 13.26 0.12 -12.73
C PRO A 83 14.30 0.56 -11.70
N GLU A 84 15.47 0.98 -12.19
CA GLU A 84 16.64 1.26 -11.38
C GLU A 84 16.35 2.29 -10.27
N GLU A 85 15.69 3.40 -10.61
CA GLU A 85 15.34 4.46 -9.66
C GLU A 85 14.58 3.92 -8.44
N ARG A 86 13.57 3.08 -8.67
CA ARG A 86 12.76 2.49 -7.61
C ARG A 86 13.57 1.49 -6.78
N ARG A 87 14.39 0.68 -7.46
CA ARG A 87 15.28 -0.28 -6.79
C ARG A 87 16.27 0.43 -5.89
N ASN A 88 16.86 1.52 -6.36
CA ASN A 88 17.81 2.34 -5.61
C ASN A 88 17.14 2.97 -4.39
N THR A 89 15.94 3.53 -4.57
CA THR A 89 15.14 4.12 -3.48
C THR A 89 14.83 3.09 -2.39
N VAL A 90 14.32 1.91 -2.75
CA VAL A 90 14.03 0.84 -1.78
C VAL A 90 15.32 0.36 -1.10
N THR A 91 16.42 0.22 -1.85
CA THR A 91 17.70 -0.26 -1.30
C THR A 91 18.27 0.71 -0.28
N ALA A 92 18.27 2.01 -0.58
CA ALA A 92 18.73 3.05 0.34
C ALA A 92 17.89 3.06 1.64
N LEU A 93 16.56 2.98 1.53
CA LEU A 93 15.68 2.87 2.70
C LEU A 93 15.91 1.57 3.49
N THR A 94 16.15 0.45 2.81
CA THR A 94 16.43 -0.84 3.46
C THR A 94 17.70 -0.75 4.29
N GLN A 95 18.76 -0.14 3.74
CA GLN A 95 20.02 0.08 4.46
C GLN A 95 19.82 1.01 5.67
N ALA A 96 19.05 2.09 5.50
CA ALA A 96 18.75 3.02 6.59
C ALA A 96 17.95 2.36 7.73
N PHE A 97 17.01 1.47 7.41
CA PHE A 97 16.22 0.77 8.43
C PHE A 97 16.98 -0.37 9.12
N ALA A 98 17.96 -0.97 8.45
CA ALA A 98 18.76 -2.07 9.02
C ALA A 98 19.74 -1.62 10.10
N VAL A 99 20.11 -0.34 10.14
CA VAL A 99 21.04 0.22 11.13
C VAL A 99 20.33 0.82 12.35
N ASP A 100 19.01 1.00 12.29
CA ASP A 100 18.23 1.57 13.37
C ASP A 100 17.93 0.50 14.43
N THR A 101 18.16 0.85 15.70
CA THR A 101 17.90 -0.05 16.84
C THR A 101 16.52 0.15 17.43
N GLU A 102 15.84 1.25 17.09
CA GLU A 102 14.50 1.54 17.56
C GLU A 102 13.43 0.96 16.61
N PRO A 103 12.25 0.56 17.13
CA PRO A 103 11.17 0.09 16.27
C PRO A 103 10.73 1.15 15.26
N LEU A 104 10.76 0.78 13.98
CA LEU A 104 10.36 1.63 12.87
C LEU A 104 8.86 1.93 12.94
N ARG A 105 8.53 3.21 13.12
CA ARG A 105 7.14 3.68 13.16
C ARG A 105 6.66 3.97 11.73
N LEU A 106 5.81 3.09 11.22
CA LEU A 106 5.16 3.25 9.92
C LEU A 106 3.72 3.67 10.12
N MET A 107 3.35 4.83 9.58
CA MET A 107 1.97 5.21 9.42
C MET A 107 1.65 5.26 7.94
N LEU A 108 0.72 4.41 7.51
CA LEU A 108 0.47 4.15 6.09
C LEU A 108 -1.01 4.42 5.76
N PRO A 109 -1.31 5.27 4.76
CA PRO A 109 -2.65 5.40 4.22
C PRO A 109 -2.95 4.22 3.30
N ALA A 110 -4.14 3.66 3.41
CA ALA A 110 -4.59 2.55 2.60
C ALA A 110 -6.07 2.66 2.20
N TYR A 111 -6.46 1.91 1.18
CA TYR A 111 -7.83 1.62 0.83
C TYR A 111 -8.14 0.17 1.14
N ARG A 112 -9.17 -0.07 1.94
CA ARG A 112 -9.66 -1.40 2.30
C ARG A 112 -10.68 -1.85 1.27
N VAL A 113 -10.34 -2.90 0.52
CA VAL A 113 -11.21 -3.44 -0.53
C VAL A 113 -12.14 -4.54 -0.01
N ASP A 114 -11.67 -5.29 0.99
CA ASP A 114 -12.48 -6.25 1.76
C ASP A 114 -11.89 -6.46 3.15
N GLU A 115 -12.35 -7.49 3.88
CA GLU A 115 -11.90 -7.78 5.25
C GLU A 115 -10.39 -8.09 5.34
N ARG A 116 -9.80 -8.66 4.30
CA ARG A 116 -8.42 -9.18 4.29
C ARG A 116 -7.46 -8.27 3.53
N ARG A 117 -7.93 -7.64 2.46
CA ARG A 117 -7.09 -6.91 1.50
C ARG A 117 -7.15 -5.41 1.73
N CYS A 118 -5.97 -4.79 1.77
CA CYS A 118 -5.80 -3.34 1.79
C CYS A 118 -4.71 -2.95 0.79
N VAL A 119 -4.98 -1.92 0.01
CA VAL A 119 -4.06 -1.34 -0.98
C VAL A 119 -3.46 -0.08 -0.40
N LEU A 120 -2.13 0.03 -0.39
CA LEU A 120 -1.42 1.23 0.05
C LEU A 120 -1.69 2.38 -0.93
N LEU A 121 -2.11 3.52 -0.40
CA LEU A 121 -2.33 4.74 -1.19
C LEU A 121 -1.04 5.56 -1.31
N ASP A 122 -0.12 5.37 -0.37
CA ASP A 122 1.24 5.89 -0.38
C ASP A 122 2.15 5.01 0.52
N GLY A 123 3.45 5.26 0.51
CA GLY A 123 4.41 4.62 1.39
C GLY A 123 4.91 3.26 0.88
N ASN A 124 4.62 2.91 -0.37
CA ASN A 124 5.02 1.65 -1.02
C ASN A 124 6.53 1.37 -0.85
N HIS A 125 7.39 2.35 -1.14
CA HIS A 125 8.85 2.21 -0.98
C HIS A 125 9.25 1.92 0.46
N ARG A 126 8.67 2.64 1.43
CA ARG A 126 8.95 2.47 2.86
C ARG A 126 8.46 1.11 3.37
N ALA A 127 7.28 0.68 2.96
CA ALA A 127 6.71 -0.61 3.34
C ALA A 127 7.56 -1.78 2.81
N VAL A 128 7.94 -1.73 1.53
CA VAL A 128 8.81 -2.74 0.91
C VAL A 128 10.20 -2.75 1.53
N ALA A 129 10.80 -1.58 1.76
CA ALA A 129 12.09 -1.47 2.42
C ALA A 129 12.08 -2.01 3.86
N ALA A 130 11.05 -1.66 4.65
CA ALA A 130 10.91 -2.13 6.02
C ALA A 130 10.75 -3.66 6.08
N HIS A 131 9.97 -4.23 5.16
CA HIS A 131 9.85 -5.68 5.03
C HIS A 131 11.18 -6.34 4.64
N ARG A 132 11.93 -5.75 3.69
CA ARG A 132 13.24 -6.28 3.26
C ARG A 132 14.32 -6.20 4.33
N ALA A 133 14.27 -5.17 5.18
CA ALA A 133 15.20 -5.01 6.29
C ALA A 133 14.88 -5.94 7.48
N ASP A 134 13.77 -6.67 7.43
CA ASP A 134 13.18 -7.38 8.58
C ASP A 134 13.08 -6.50 9.84
N ALA A 135 12.84 -5.19 9.64
CA ALA A 135 12.81 -4.19 10.70
C ALA A 135 11.74 -4.54 11.74
N ASP A 136 11.98 -4.25 13.01
CA ASP A 136 10.90 -4.22 13.99
C ASP A 136 9.97 -3.04 13.66
N VAL A 137 8.67 -3.30 13.49
CA VAL A 137 7.72 -2.29 12.97
C VAL A 137 6.60 -2.06 13.97
N HIS A 138 6.32 -0.78 14.21
CA HIS A 138 5.08 -0.30 14.78
C HIS A 138 4.22 0.27 13.64
N LEU A 139 3.21 -0.49 13.23
CA LEU A 139 2.36 -0.17 12.08
C LEU A 139 1.07 0.51 12.55
N SER A 140 0.82 1.72 12.05
CA SER A 140 -0.47 2.43 12.12
C SER A 140 -1.06 2.49 10.71
N LEU A 141 -1.98 1.58 10.41
CA LEU A 141 -2.66 1.52 9.12
C LEU A 141 -3.95 2.35 9.19
N CYS A 142 -3.97 3.48 8.50
CA CYS A 142 -5.17 4.29 8.35
C CYS A 142 -5.83 3.88 7.04
N SER A 143 -7.00 3.24 7.10
CA SER A 143 -7.66 2.66 5.93
C SER A 143 -9.01 3.33 5.66
N LEU A 144 -9.18 3.80 4.43
CA LEU A 144 -10.48 4.17 3.88
C LEU A 144 -11.26 2.91 3.55
N SER A 145 -12.56 2.91 3.80
CA SER A 145 -13.48 1.84 3.41
C SER A 145 -14.71 2.41 2.72
N GLY A 146 -14.95 1.95 1.51
CA GLY A 146 -16.02 2.37 0.62
C GLY A 146 -16.17 1.37 -0.53
N PRO A 147 -16.99 1.66 -1.55
CA PRO A 147 -17.17 0.78 -2.70
C PRO A 147 -15.83 0.45 -3.40
N ALA A 148 -15.63 -0.80 -3.80
CA ALA A 148 -14.47 -1.20 -4.62
C ALA A 148 -14.74 -0.86 -6.09
N CYS A 149 -14.60 0.43 -6.46
CA CYS A 149 -14.93 0.93 -7.79
C CYS A 149 -13.76 1.73 -8.38
N GLU A 150 -13.46 1.49 -9.66
CA GLU A 150 -12.36 2.15 -10.38
C GLU A 150 -12.52 3.67 -10.49
N SER A 151 -13.76 4.18 -10.40
CA SER A 151 -14.03 5.62 -10.34
C SER A 151 -13.54 6.30 -9.06
N ILE A 152 -13.33 5.55 -7.97
CA ILE A 152 -12.78 6.06 -6.71
C ILE A 152 -11.25 5.99 -6.73
N LEU A 153 -10.72 4.88 -7.21
CA LEU A 153 -9.29 4.61 -7.34
C LEU A 153 -9.13 3.58 -8.46
N PRO A 154 -8.39 3.87 -9.55
CA PRO A 154 -8.28 2.97 -10.71
C PRO A 154 -7.83 1.56 -10.36
N ASP A 155 -6.90 1.41 -9.40
CA ASP A 155 -6.41 0.12 -8.89
C ASP A 155 -7.53 -0.80 -8.41
N LEU A 156 -8.67 -0.25 -7.96
CA LEU A 156 -9.79 -1.03 -7.43
C LEU A 156 -10.43 -1.97 -8.46
N ARG A 157 -10.20 -1.75 -9.76
CA ARG A 157 -10.64 -2.68 -10.81
C ARG A 157 -10.12 -4.10 -10.63
N HIS A 158 -8.97 -4.28 -9.97
CA HIS A 158 -8.36 -5.58 -9.70
C HIS A 158 -8.94 -6.29 -8.47
N TYR A 159 -9.81 -5.60 -7.74
CA TYR A 159 -10.36 -6.05 -6.46
C TYR A 159 -11.89 -6.07 -6.44
N ALA A 160 -12.54 -5.42 -7.40
CA ALA A 160 -13.97 -5.54 -7.61
C ALA A 160 -14.32 -7.03 -7.75
N ALA A 161 -15.20 -7.53 -6.88
CA ALA A 161 -15.81 -8.83 -7.12
C ALA A 161 -16.58 -8.74 -8.46
N PRO A 162 -16.63 -9.81 -9.26
CA PRO A 162 -17.64 -9.88 -10.31
C PRO A 162 -18.99 -9.62 -9.64
N LEU A 163 -19.79 -8.72 -10.22
CA LEU A 163 -21.17 -8.52 -9.81
C LEU A 163 -21.85 -9.90 -9.90
N SER A 164 -22.08 -10.53 -8.76
CA SER A 164 -22.86 -11.76 -8.65
C SER A 164 -24.32 -11.49 -8.97
#